data_AF-A0A1V6M026-F1
#
_entry.id   AF-A0A1V6M026-F1
#
_cell.length_a   1.000
_cell.length_b   1.000
_cell.length_c   1.000
_cell.angle_alpha   90.00
_cell.angle_beta   90.00
_cell.angle_gamma   90.00
#
_symmetry.space_group_name_H-M   'P 1'
#
loop_
_entity.id
_entity.type
_entity.pdbx_description
1 polymer ?
#
loop_
_entity_poly.entity_id
_entity_poly.type
_entity_poly.pdbx_seq_one_letter_code
_entity_poly.pdbx_strand_id
1 'polypeptide(L)'
;MTHEFCVSDSVLSHSFKLKYALRKSRFNEFLIKHNGLDKSGFLEWVFCPGMLFNDQNKWWGSGGIRQRPHEGLDLCFYRDKAGQNHCLSEKTGIPVLYDGEIVGIHDDFLGKSLFVSHDIFDDHGNRLHTIYGHTNPYRGVKAGRVFREGEIIAAIADAKRKNVQIASHLHISVAWLPSSFPYEKLDWKAMNNDRVVTLYDPLYFIGSKYNAQRIVL
;
A
#
# COMPACT_ATOMS: atom_id res chain seq x y z
N MET A 1 56.05 3.69 0.35
CA MET A 1 55.50 2.68 1.28
C MET A 1 54.04 3.00 1.47
N THR A 2 53.22 2.38 0.62
CA THR A 2 51.77 2.52 0.56
C THR A 2 51.16 1.44 1.45
N HIS A 3 50.38 1.84 2.45
CA HIS A 3 49.54 0.93 3.21
C HIS A 3 48.16 0.83 2.55
N GLU A 4 47.88 -0.32 1.94
CA GLU A 4 46.55 -0.72 1.53
C GLU A 4 45.76 -1.16 2.77
N PHE A 5 44.59 -0.56 2.98
CA PHE A 5 43.56 -1.10 3.87
C PHE A 5 42.72 -2.10 3.07
N CYS A 6 42.80 -3.38 3.45
CA CYS A 6 41.93 -4.43 2.93
C CYS A 6 40.60 -4.38 3.72
N VAL A 7 39.55 -3.86 3.09
CA VAL A 7 38.17 -3.99 3.57
C VAL A 7 37.54 -5.15 2.79
N SER A 8 37.24 -6.25 3.47
CA SER A 8 36.57 -7.41 2.88
C SER A 8 35.06 -7.16 2.81
N ASP A 9 34.63 -6.35 1.86
CA ASP A 9 33.24 -6.24 1.43
C ASP A 9 33.03 -7.12 0.19
N SER A 10 32.35 -8.26 0.31
CA SER A 10 31.59 -8.85 -0.83
C SER A 10 30.88 -10.17 -0.58
N VAL A 11 31.16 -10.95 0.48
CA VAL A 11 30.70 -12.35 0.49
C VAL A 11 29.36 -12.58 1.22
N LEU A 12 28.87 -11.63 2.03
CA LEU A 12 27.63 -11.83 2.81
C LEU A 12 26.34 -11.21 2.23
N SER A 13 26.39 -10.39 1.19
CA SER A 13 25.17 -9.75 0.62
C SER A 13 24.62 -10.40 -0.66
N HIS A 14 25.38 -11.31 -1.28
CA HIS A 14 24.96 -12.00 -2.51
C HIS A 14 24.25 -13.34 -2.27
N SER A 15 24.40 -13.93 -1.09
CA SER A 15 23.76 -15.21 -0.72
C SER A 15 22.30 -15.09 -0.26
N PHE A 16 21.81 -13.88 0.02
CA PHE A 16 20.41 -13.62 0.42
C PHE A 16 19.48 -13.30 -0.75
N LYS A 17 20.01 -13.11 -1.97
CA LYS A 17 19.26 -12.53 -3.10
C LYS A 17 18.64 -13.53 -4.08
N LEU A 18 18.65 -14.84 -3.82
CA LEU A 18 18.40 -15.83 -4.89
C LEU A 18 17.37 -16.93 -4.62
N LYS A 19 16.41 -16.77 -3.69
CA LYS A 19 15.32 -17.75 -3.56
C LYS A 19 13.87 -17.27 -3.55
N TYR A 20 13.60 -15.97 -3.41
CA TYR A 20 12.25 -15.43 -3.63
C TYR A 20 12.30 -14.06 -4.29
N ALA A 21 12.44 -14.03 -5.61
CA ALA A 21 11.94 -12.89 -6.36
C ALA A 21 10.42 -12.96 -6.30
N LEU A 22 9.82 -12.50 -5.20
CA LEU A 22 8.37 -12.38 -5.10
C LEU A 22 7.89 -11.63 -6.34
N ARG A 23 7.01 -12.26 -7.11
CA ARG A 23 6.50 -11.67 -8.34
C ARG A 23 5.82 -10.35 -7.99
N LYS A 24 6.21 -9.27 -8.67
CA LYS A 24 5.44 -8.02 -8.61
C LYS A 24 3.99 -8.30 -8.99
N SER A 25 3.07 -7.78 -8.19
CA SER A 25 1.65 -7.87 -8.51
C SER A 25 1.34 -7.09 -9.79
N ARG A 26 0.17 -7.37 -10.35
CA ARG A 26 -0.45 -6.62 -11.44
C ARG A 26 -1.43 -5.57 -10.90
N PHE A 27 -1.38 -5.27 -9.61
CA PHE A 27 -2.30 -4.33 -8.96
C PHE A 27 -2.36 -2.99 -9.68
N ASN A 28 -1.20 -2.44 -10.09
CA ASN A 28 -1.18 -1.18 -10.84
C ASN A 28 -1.94 -1.29 -12.18
N GLU A 29 -1.73 -2.38 -12.93
CA GLU A 29 -2.43 -2.61 -14.19
C GLU A 29 -3.95 -2.71 -13.98
N PHE A 30 -4.37 -3.44 -12.95
CA PHE A 30 -5.79 -3.60 -12.63
C PHE A 30 -6.41 -2.29 -12.13
N LEU A 31 -5.72 -1.55 -11.26
CA LEU A 31 -6.20 -0.27 -10.74
C LEU A 31 -6.39 0.74 -11.88
N ILE A 32 -5.43 0.81 -12.82
CA ILE A 32 -5.53 1.67 -14.00
C ILE A 32 -6.69 1.23 -14.89
N LYS A 33 -6.75 -0.05 -15.26
CA LYS A 33 -7.71 -0.57 -16.24
C LYS A 33 -9.15 -0.55 -15.75
N HIS A 34 -9.40 -0.97 -14.50
CA HIS A 34 -10.76 -1.00 -13.94
C HIS A 34 -11.35 0.40 -13.76
N ASN A 35 -10.48 1.40 -13.55
CA ASN A 35 -10.91 2.78 -13.35
C ASN A 35 -10.78 3.64 -14.61
N GLY A 36 -10.44 3.04 -15.76
CA GLY A 36 -10.32 3.72 -17.04
C GLY A 36 -9.23 4.79 -17.09
N LEU A 37 -8.23 4.72 -16.20
CA LEU A 37 -7.14 5.70 -16.14
C LEU A 37 -6.26 5.61 -17.39
N ASP A 38 -6.14 4.43 -17.99
CA ASP A 38 -5.46 4.22 -19.28
C ASP A 38 -6.10 5.04 -20.41
N LYS A 39 -7.44 5.08 -20.44
CA LYS A 39 -8.22 5.88 -21.41
C LYS A 39 -8.07 7.37 -21.17
N SER A 40 -7.91 7.78 -19.92
CA SER A 40 -7.56 9.15 -19.52
C SER A 40 -6.08 9.47 -19.73
N GLY A 41 -5.30 8.54 -20.29
CA GLY A 41 -3.90 8.77 -20.63
C GLY A 41 -2.97 8.70 -19.43
N PHE A 42 -3.23 7.88 -18.41
CA PHE A 42 -2.33 7.65 -17.28
C PHE A 42 -0.86 7.52 -17.72
N LEU A 43 0.02 8.27 -17.06
CA LEU A 43 1.46 8.27 -17.26
C LEU A 43 2.20 7.72 -16.05
N GLU A 44 1.94 8.28 -14.86
CA GLU A 44 2.63 7.96 -13.61
C GLU A 44 1.80 8.36 -12.39
N TRP A 45 2.07 7.73 -11.24
CA TRP A 45 1.57 8.24 -9.95
C TRP A 45 2.36 9.46 -9.51
N VAL A 46 1.71 10.36 -8.79
CA VAL A 46 2.35 11.53 -8.21
C VAL A 46 2.16 11.51 -6.70
N PHE A 47 3.27 11.47 -5.95
CA PHE A 47 3.27 11.45 -4.50
C PHE A 47 3.74 12.77 -3.94
N CYS A 48 2.90 13.40 -3.12
CA CYS A 48 3.30 14.54 -2.30
C CYS A 48 4.13 14.09 -1.09
N PRO A 49 4.98 14.98 -0.52
CA PRO A 49 5.65 14.71 0.74
C PRO A 49 4.66 14.25 1.81
N GLY A 50 4.96 13.14 2.48
CA GLY A 50 4.11 12.50 3.48
C GLY A 50 3.26 11.35 2.99
N MET A 51 3.19 11.08 1.68
CA MET A 51 2.37 9.97 1.12
C MET A 51 3.12 8.65 1.01
N LEU A 52 4.44 8.67 0.96
CA LEU A 52 5.27 7.48 0.75
C LEU A 52 5.49 6.70 2.05
N PHE A 53 5.85 5.43 1.91
CA PHE A 53 6.23 4.57 3.02
C PHE A 53 7.41 5.15 3.79
N ASN A 54 7.35 5.05 5.12
CA ASN A 54 8.32 5.62 6.05
C ASN A 54 8.50 7.15 5.99
N ASP A 55 7.66 7.89 5.27
CA ASP A 55 7.70 9.35 5.31
C ASP A 55 7.17 9.85 6.67
N GLN A 56 7.89 10.78 7.30
CA GLN A 56 7.47 11.40 8.56
C GLN A 56 6.56 12.60 8.37
N ASN A 57 6.44 13.15 7.16
CA ASN A 57 5.58 14.30 6.91
C ASN A 57 4.11 13.89 6.90
N LYS A 58 3.24 14.82 7.31
CA LYS A 58 1.80 14.77 7.03
C LYS A 58 1.56 15.47 5.70
N TRP A 59 0.77 14.84 4.84
CA TRP A 59 0.36 15.43 3.57
C TRP A 59 -1.05 16.03 3.61
N TRP A 60 -1.73 15.93 4.76
CA TRP A 60 -3.08 16.46 5.00
C TRP A 60 -3.10 17.66 5.95
N GLY A 61 -4.23 18.36 6.00
CA GLY A 61 -4.41 19.56 6.81
C GLY A 61 -3.35 20.62 6.50
N SER A 62 -2.78 21.24 7.54
CA SER A 62 -1.67 22.19 7.43
C SER A 62 -0.28 21.53 7.34
N GLY A 63 -0.21 20.21 7.16
CA GLY A 63 1.03 19.44 7.18
C GLY A 63 1.58 19.18 8.59
N GLY A 64 2.91 19.18 8.72
CA GLY A 64 3.63 18.90 9.96
C GLY A 64 4.22 17.49 10.01
N ILE A 65 4.70 17.08 11.19
CA ILE A 65 5.40 15.81 11.39
C ILE A 65 4.49 14.80 12.10
N ARG A 66 4.51 13.55 11.64
CA ARG A 66 3.86 12.40 12.26
C ARG A 66 4.71 11.91 13.43
N GLN A 67 4.07 11.44 14.51
CA GLN A 67 4.81 10.79 15.61
C GLN A 67 5.49 9.49 15.17
N ARG A 68 4.91 8.82 14.16
CA ARG A 68 5.44 7.60 13.55
C ARG A 68 5.51 7.77 12.05
N PRO A 69 6.54 7.21 11.39
CA PRO A 69 6.60 7.18 9.94
C PRO A 69 5.35 6.56 9.34
N HIS A 70 5.03 6.94 8.11
CA HIS A 70 3.89 6.41 7.40
C HIS A 70 4.02 4.89 7.18
N GLU A 71 3.04 4.13 7.69
CA GLU A 71 3.03 2.67 7.68
C GLU A 71 2.71 2.03 6.33
N GLY A 72 2.47 2.84 5.31
CA GLY A 72 2.05 2.40 3.99
C GLY A 72 2.26 3.45 2.92
N LEU A 73 1.41 3.44 1.91
CA LEU A 73 1.44 4.32 0.76
C LEU A 73 0.05 4.90 0.52
N ASP A 74 -0.03 6.21 0.23
CA ASP A 74 -1.29 6.87 -0.11
C ASP A 74 -1.37 7.13 -1.62
N LEU A 75 -2.21 6.36 -2.31
CA LEU A 75 -2.53 6.55 -3.73
C LEU A 75 -3.68 7.55 -3.86
N CYS A 76 -3.35 8.75 -4.34
CA CYS A 76 -4.31 9.85 -4.49
C CYS A 76 -4.22 10.51 -5.87
N PHE A 77 -3.01 10.79 -6.36
CA PHE A 77 -2.82 11.61 -7.55
C PHE A 77 -2.07 10.86 -8.66
N TYR A 78 -2.46 11.11 -9.89
CA TYR A 78 -1.75 10.62 -11.08
C TYR A 78 -1.60 11.74 -12.10
N ARG A 79 -0.60 11.60 -12.97
CA ARG A 79 -0.41 12.48 -14.11
C ARG A 79 -0.83 11.78 -15.39
N ASP A 80 -1.46 12.51 -16.29
CA ASP A 80 -1.73 12.02 -17.63
C ASP A 80 -0.58 12.34 -18.62
N LYS A 81 -0.70 11.83 -19.85
CA LYS A 81 0.25 12.07 -20.95
C LYS A 81 0.26 13.52 -21.45
N ALA A 82 -0.76 14.31 -21.13
CA ALA A 82 -0.79 15.75 -21.39
C ALA A 82 -0.08 16.57 -20.28
N GLY A 83 0.39 15.90 -19.22
CA GLY A 83 1.07 16.52 -18.09
C GLY A 83 0.13 17.05 -17.01
N GLN A 84 -1.17 16.82 -17.11
CA GLN A 84 -2.15 17.30 -16.13
C GLN A 84 -2.21 16.35 -14.94
N ASN A 85 -2.29 16.92 -13.73
CA ASN A 85 -2.46 16.16 -12.50
C ASN A 85 -3.95 15.92 -12.25
N HIS A 86 -4.29 14.70 -11.87
CA HIS A 86 -5.65 14.25 -11.57
C HIS A 86 -5.70 13.63 -10.18
N CYS A 87 -6.87 13.66 -9.56
CA CYS A 87 -7.13 13.01 -8.27
C CYS A 87 -8.04 11.79 -8.47
N LEU A 88 -7.75 10.71 -7.74
CA LEU A 88 -8.68 9.60 -7.58
C LEU A 88 -9.95 10.07 -6.86
N SER A 89 -11.06 9.39 -7.14
CA SER A 89 -12.37 9.71 -6.53
C SER A 89 -12.91 8.55 -5.71
N GLU A 90 -13.98 8.79 -4.97
CA GLU A 90 -14.75 7.77 -4.23
C GLU A 90 -15.38 6.69 -5.14
N LYS A 91 -15.36 6.90 -6.46
CA LYS A 91 -15.78 5.90 -7.45
C LYS A 91 -14.67 4.93 -7.85
N THR A 92 -13.44 5.18 -7.39
CA THR A 92 -12.27 4.37 -7.75
C THR A 92 -12.39 3.00 -7.10
N GLY A 93 -12.55 1.95 -7.91
CA GLY A 93 -12.53 0.56 -7.47
C GLY A 93 -11.12 0.12 -7.10
N ILE A 94 -11.00 -0.61 -5.98
CA ILE A 94 -9.75 -1.08 -5.39
C ILE A 94 -9.62 -2.58 -5.68
N PRO A 95 -8.66 -3.01 -6.53
CA PRO A 95 -8.38 -4.42 -6.78
C PRO A 95 -7.60 -5.03 -5.61
N VAL A 96 -7.67 -6.34 -5.44
CA VAL A 96 -6.77 -7.05 -4.52
C VAL A 96 -5.37 -7.25 -5.15
N LEU A 97 -4.33 -7.04 -4.34
CA LEU A 97 -2.90 -7.06 -4.69
C LEU A 97 -2.42 -8.46 -5.13
N TYR A 98 -2.87 -9.50 -4.42
CA TYR A 98 -2.62 -10.90 -4.74
C TYR A 98 -3.86 -11.72 -4.42
N ASP A 99 -3.93 -12.95 -4.90
CA ASP A 99 -4.89 -13.94 -4.42
C ASP A 99 -4.87 -13.96 -2.88
N GLY A 100 -6.03 -13.92 -2.25
CA GLY A 100 -6.08 -13.80 -0.80
C GLY A 100 -7.49 -13.82 -0.22
N GLU A 101 -7.53 -14.00 1.09
CA GLU A 101 -8.74 -14.06 1.89
C GLU A 101 -8.90 -12.75 2.68
N ILE A 102 -10.10 -12.18 2.69
CA ILE A 102 -10.42 -11.11 3.66
C ILE A 102 -10.44 -11.74 5.05
N VAL A 103 -9.54 -11.32 5.92
CA VAL A 103 -9.43 -11.84 7.30
C VAL A 103 -9.96 -10.87 8.34
N GLY A 104 -10.08 -9.59 8.00
CA GLY A 104 -10.60 -8.55 8.88
C GLY A 104 -11.22 -7.39 8.11
N ILE A 105 -12.28 -6.81 8.67
CA ILE A 105 -12.87 -5.55 8.19
C ILE A 105 -13.16 -4.70 9.42
N HIS A 106 -12.53 -3.54 9.51
CA HIS A 106 -12.62 -2.66 10.67
C HIS A 106 -13.03 -1.26 10.24
N ASP A 107 -13.79 -0.54 11.07
CA ASP A 107 -14.01 0.88 10.86
C ASP A 107 -12.69 1.63 11.02
N ASP A 108 -12.44 2.60 10.13
CA ASP A 108 -11.35 3.56 10.26
C ASP A 108 -11.88 4.99 10.19
N PHE A 109 -11.00 5.99 10.31
CA PHE A 109 -11.41 7.38 10.45
C PHE A 109 -12.03 7.98 9.16
N LEU A 110 -11.83 7.38 7.98
CA LEU A 110 -12.45 7.82 6.72
C LEU A 110 -13.49 6.84 6.17
N GLY A 111 -13.41 5.56 6.53
CA GLY A 111 -14.30 4.51 6.04
C GLY A 111 -14.08 3.18 6.76
N LYS A 112 -13.69 2.16 6.01
CA LYS A 112 -13.30 0.85 6.54
C LYS A 112 -11.93 0.44 6.03
N SER A 113 -11.22 -0.32 6.84
CA SER A 113 -9.99 -1.00 6.46
C SER A 113 -10.25 -2.47 6.22
N LEU A 114 -9.81 -2.99 5.07
CA LEU A 114 -9.84 -4.42 4.76
C LEU A 114 -8.46 -5.02 4.97
N PHE A 115 -8.39 -6.14 5.68
CA PHE A 115 -7.18 -6.90 5.90
C PHE A 115 -7.27 -8.17 5.07
N VAL A 116 -6.28 -8.37 4.19
CA VAL A 116 -6.23 -9.51 3.28
C VAL A 116 -5.00 -10.32 3.56
N SER A 117 -5.19 -11.61 3.78
CA SER A 117 -4.11 -12.57 3.99
C SER A 117 -3.82 -13.30 2.68
N HIS A 118 -2.54 -13.47 2.36
CA HIS A 118 -2.10 -14.13 1.14
C HIS A 118 -1.41 -15.45 1.48
N ASP A 119 -1.55 -16.48 0.64
CA ASP A 119 -0.81 -17.73 0.81
C ASP A 119 0.63 -17.60 0.29
N ILE A 120 1.33 -16.61 0.83
CA ILE A 120 2.69 -16.21 0.48
C ILE A 120 3.43 -16.05 1.80
N PHE A 121 4.58 -16.71 1.92
CA PHE A 121 5.35 -16.78 3.16
C PHE A 121 6.79 -16.30 2.96
N ASP A 122 7.38 -15.73 4.00
CA ASP A 122 8.82 -15.47 4.08
C ASP A 122 9.60 -16.67 4.63
N ASP A 123 10.93 -16.54 4.72
CA ASP A 123 11.84 -17.58 5.22
C ASP A 123 11.65 -17.91 6.71
N HIS A 124 10.89 -17.08 7.44
CA HIS A 124 10.58 -17.25 8.85
C HIS A 124 9.18 -17.83 9.08
N GLY A 125 8.45 -18.17 8.01
CA GLY A 125 7.08 -18.67 8.09
C GLY A 125 6.07 -17.58 8.44
N ASN A 126 6.43 -16.30 8.33
CA ASN A 126 5.49 -15.21 8.39
C ASN A 126 4.69 -15.17 7.08
N ARG A 127 3.40 -14.85 7.19
CA ARG A 127 2.47 -14.75 6.07
C ARG A 127 2.31 -13.29 5.64
N LEU A 128 2.25 -13.07 4.33
CA LEU A 128 2.04 -11.76 3.74
C LEU A 128 0.59 -11.30 3.96
N HIS A 129 0.43 -10.05 4.35
CA HIS A 129 -0.86 -9.38 4.46
C HIS A 129 -0.83 -8.06 3.72
N THR A 130 -1.96 -7.72 3.09
CA THR A 130 -2.19 -6.39 2.53
C THR A 130 -3.37 -5.74 3.25
N ILE A 131 -3.21 -4.48 3.64
CA ILE A 131 -4.22 -3.70 4.33
C ILE A 131 -4.63 -2.56 3.42
N TYR A 132 -5.92 -2.46 3.12
CA TYR A 132 -6.50 -1.39 2.32
C TYR A 132 -7.31 -0.50 3.25
N GLY A 133 -6.78 0.68 3.57
CA GLY A 133 -7.45 1.68 4.40
C GLY A 133 -8.35 2.61 3.58
N HIS A 134 -9.27 3.27 4.28
CA HIS A 134 -10.13 4.33 3.74
C HIS A 134 -10.99 3.85 2.57
N THR A 135 -11.65 2.72 2.78
CA THR A 135 -12.44 2.06 1.75
C THR A 135 -13.94 2.04 2.08
N ASN A 136 -14.74 1.78 1.07
CA ASN A 136 -16.13 1.39 1.14
C ASN A 136 -16.28 -0.02 0.50
N PRO A 137 -16.23 -1.10 1.29
CA PRO A 137 -16.33 -2.48 0.78
C PRO A 137 -17.60 -2.71 -0.03
N TYR A 138 -17.48 -3.44 -1.13
CA TYR A 138 -18.65 -3.79 -1.94
C TYR A 138 -19.53 -4.85 -1.29
N ARG A 139 -20.79 -4.92 -1.74
CA ARG A 139 -21.76 -5.89 -1.21
C ARG A 139 -21.23 -7.31 -1.35
N GLY A 140 -21.24 -8.04 -0.23
CA GLY A 140 -20.79 -9.42 -0.17
C GLY A 140 -19.28 -9.58 0.06
N VAL A 141 -18.51 -8.49 0.17
CA VAL A 141 -17.16 -8.53 0.70
C VAL A 141 -17.27 -8.65 2.23
N LYS A 142 -16.75 -9.75 2.76
CA LYS A 142 -16.83 -10.12 4.18
C LYS A 142 -15.63 -10.99 4.55
N ALA A 143 -15.32 -11.07 5.84
CA ALA A 143 -14.30 -11.98 6.34
C ALA A 143 -14.59 -13.44 5.91
N GLY A 144 -13.55 -14.21 5.62
CA GLY A 144 -13.64 -15.58 5.09
C GLY A 144 -13.77 -15.67 3.56
N ARG A 145 -13.96 -14.54 2.86
CA ARG A 145 -14.11 -14.55 1.40
C ARG A 145 -12.76 -14.46 0.70
N VAL A 146 -12.52 -15.38 -0.23
CA VAL A 146 -11.34 -15.40 -1.10
C VAL A 146 -11.61 -14.60 -2.38
N PHE A 147 -10.60 -13.86 -2.81
CA PHE A 147 -10.56 -13.10 -4.06
C PHE A 147 -9.27 -13.43 -4.81
N ARG A 148 -9.34 -13.35 -6.14
CA ARG A 148 -8.18 -13.46 -7.05
C ARG A 148 -7.56 -12.10 -7.30
N GLU A 149 -6.26 -12.06 -7.54
CA GLU A 149 -5.51 -10.88 -7.95
C GLU A 149 -6.29 -10.07 -9.00
N GLY A 150 -6.46 -8.77 -8.74
CA GLY A 150 -7.17 -7.87 -9.64
C GLY A 150 -8.68 -7.76 -9.42
N GLU A 151 -9.33 -8.69 -8.71
CA GLU A 151 -10.75 -8.54 -8.38
C GLU A 151 -11.00 -7.33 -7.50
N ILE A 152 -12.03 -6.54 -7.82
CA ILE A 152 -12.39 -5.34 -7.07
C ILE A 152 -13.13 -5.73 -5.78
N ILE A 153 -12.59 -5.31 -4.64
CA ILE A 153 -13.12 -5.62 -3.30
C ILE A 153 -13.83 -4.43 -2.63
N ALA A 154 -13.52 -3.20 -3.06
CA ALA A 154 -14.06 -1.98 -2.46
C ALA A 154 -13.95 -0.81 -3.43
N ALA A 155 -14.53 0.33 -3.05
CA ALA A 155 -14.18 1.64 -3.62
C ALA A 155 -13.48 2.52 -2.56
N ILE A 156 -12.82 3.59 -2.98
CA ILE A 156 -12.29 4.60 -2.05
C ILE A 156 -13.43 5.26 -1.26
N ALA A 157 -13.23 5.49 0.04
CA ALA A 157 -14.19 6.17 0.87
C ALA A 157 -14.30 7.68 0.54
N ASP A 158 -15.48 8.25 0.71
CA ASP A 158 -15.72 9.68 0.50
C ASP A 158 -15.23 10.50 1.71
N ALA A 159 -13.99 10.97 1.64
CA ALA A 159 -13.37 11.78 2.70
C ALA A 159 -14.10 13.12 2.93
N LYS A 160 -14.79 13.66 1.92
CA LYS A 160 -15.50 14.96 2.03
C LYS A 160 -16.66 14.88 3.02
N ARG A 161 -17.34 13.73 3.11
CA ARG A 161 -18.44 13.51 4.06
C ARG A 161 -17.99 13.50 5.52
N LYS A 162 -16.69 13.36 5.78
CA LYS A 162 -16.13 13.28 7.13
C LYS A 162 -15.56 14.60 7.64
N ASN A 163 -15.67 15.70 6.87
CA ASN A 163 -15.11 17.03 7.20
C ASN A 163 -13.60 16.99 7.52
N VAL A 164 -12.87 16.02 6.97
CA VAL A 164 -11.41 15.93 7.12
C VAL A 164 -10.77 16.71 5.98
N GLN A 165 -9.77 17.54 6.28
CA GLN A 165 -8.99 18.28 5.28
C GLN A 165 -7.99 17.37 4.56
N ILE A 166 -8.51 16.37 3.85
CA ILE A 166 -7.74 15.38 3.09
C ILE A 166 -8.54 14.96 1.85
N ALA A 167 -7.86 14.78 0.73
CA ALA A 167 -8.49 14.24 -0.47
C ALA A 167 -8.83 12.75 -0.26
N SER A 168 -9.89 12.28 -0.93
CA SER A 168 -10.19 10.85 -0.99
C SER A 168 -9.03 10.12 -1.65
N HIS A 169 -8.47 9.12 -0.96
CA HIS A 169 -7.30 8.37 -1.39
C HIS A 169 -7.39 6.93 -0.90
N LEU A 170 -6.62 6.05 -1.54
CA LEU A 170 -6.40 4.70 -1.04
C LEU A 170 -5.14 4.70 -0.19
N HIS A 171 -5.26 4.32 1.07
CA HIS A 171 -4.12 3.93 1.89
C HIS A 171 -3.87 2.42 1.71
N ILE A 172 -2.63 2.02 1.41
CA ILE A 172 -2.25 0.61 1.31
C ILE A 172 -0.99 0.32 2.13
N SER A 173 -1.06 -0.68 3.00
CA SER A 173 0.10 -1.22 3.73
C SER A 173 0.33 -2.68 3.35
N VAL A 174 1.59 -3.10 3.38
CA VAL A 174 1.98 -4.49 3.20
C VAL A 174 2.83 -4.92 4.39
N ALA A 175 2.52 -6.08 4.96
CA ALA A 175 3.17 -6.58 6.15
C ALA A 175 3.40 -8.08 6.15
N TRP A 176 4.49 -8.49 6.78
CA TRP A 176 4.71 -9.84 7.23
C TRP A 176 4.26 -9.97 8.68
N LEU A 177 3.43 -10.98 8.96
CA LEU A 177 2.99 -11.34 10.31
C LEU A 177 3.19 -12.84 10.54
N PRO A 178 3.48 -13.30 11.77
CA PRO A 178 3.52 -14.72 12.08
C PRO A 178 2.26 -15.44 11.59
N SER A 179 2.39 -16.61 10.98
CA SER A 179 1.22 -17.37 10.50
C SER A 179 0.24 -17.77 11.61
N SER A 180 0.70 -17.78 12.86
CA SER A 180 -0.11 -18.01 14.05
C SER A 180 -0.74 -16.73 14.63
N PHE A 181 -0.55 -15.57 14.00
CA PHE A 181 -1.07 -14.32 14.52
C PHE A 181 -2.62 -14.33 14.45
N PRO A 182 -3.31 -14.08 15.57
CA PRO A 182 -4.77 -14.11 15.63
C PRO A 182 -5.39 -12.96 14.82
N TYR A 183 -6.20 -13.28 13.81
CA TYR A 183 -6.85 -12.29 12.95
C TYR A 183 -7.79 -11.36 13.71
N GLU A 184 -8.40 -11.81 14.82
CA GLU A 184 -9.25 -10.97 15.67
C GLU A 184 -8.48 -9.85 16.38
N LYS A 185 -7.14 -9.94 16.43
CA LYS A 185 -6.27 -8.89 16.97
C LYS A 185 -5.59 -8.08 15.87
N LEU A 186 -5.88 -8.34 14.60
CA LEU A 186 -5.27 -7.65 13.47
C LEU A 186 -6.01 -6.33 13.21
N ASP A 187 -5.46 -5.25 13.73
CA ASP A 187 -5.97 -3.88 13.55
C ASP A 187 -4.80 -2.89 13.37
N TRP A 188 -5.11 -1.60 13.20
CA TRP A 188 -4.10 -0.55 13.07
C TRP A 188 -3.18 -0.41 14.29
N LYS A 189 -3.62 -0.82 15.49
CA LYS A 189 -2.76 -0.82 16.68
C LYS A 189 -1.75 -1.97 16.61
N ALA A 190 -2.15 -3.14 16.13
CA ALA A 190 -1.25 -4.26 15.89
C ALA A 190 -0.24 -3.96 14.77
N MET A 191 -0.67 -3.34 13.68
CA MET A 191 0.21 -2.89 12.58
C MET A 191 1.34 -1.97 13.05
N ASN A 192 1.11 -1.31 14.18
CA ASN A 192 2.01 -0.38 14.83
C ASN A 192 2.98 -1.05 15.84
N ASN A 193 2.98 -2.38 15.93
CA ASN A 193 3.86 -3.15 16.83
C ASN A 193 4.99 -3.81 16.04
N ASP A 194 6.14 -3.13 15.98
CA ASP A 194 7.36 -3.56 15.28
C ASP A 194 7.98 -4.88 15.82
N ARG A 195 7.57 -5.34 17.01
CA ARG A 195 7.99 -6.63 17.56
C ARG A 195 7.27 -7.81 16.92
N VAL A 196 6.17 -7.57 16.21
CA VAL A 196 5.29 -8.61 15.66
C VAL A 196 5.02 -8.40 14.17
N VAL A 197 4.97 -7.16 13.72
CA VAL A 197 4.65 -6.78 12.34
C VAL A 197 5.89 -6.21 11.67
N THR A 198 6.28 -6.81 10.54
CA THR A 198 7.30 -6.23 9.66
C THR A 198 6.61 -5.57 8.48
N LEU A 199 6.54 -4.24 8.51
CA LEU A 199 6.02 -3.44 7.39
C LEU A 199 7.02 -3.39 6.23
N TYR A 200 6.51 -3.36 5.02
CA TYR A 200 7.31 -3.30 3.80
C TYR A 200 6.76 -2.26 2.84
N ASP A 201 7.64 -1.66 2.02
CA ASP A 201 7.24 -0.65 1.04
C ASP A 201 6.26 -1.24 0.01
N PRO A 202 5.00 -0.78 -0.04
CA PRO A 202 4.02 -1.26 -1.02
C PRO A 202 4.47 -1.08 -2.48
N LEU A 203 5.32 -0.09 -2.77
CA LEU A 203 5.83 0.14 -4.14
C LEU A 203 6.65 -1.02 -4.68
N TYR A 204 7.30 -1.80 -3.79
CA TYR A 204 8.01 -3.02 -4.17
C TYR A 204 7.07 -4.04 -4.84
N PHE A 205 5.84 -4.16 -4.33
CA PHE A 205 4.83 -5.12 -4.79
C PHE A 205 3.97 -4.57 -5.93
N ILE A 206 3.63 -3.28 -5.91
CA ILE A 206 2.76 -2.62 -6.90
C ILE A 206 3.48 -2.41 -8.25
N GLY A 207 4.78 -2.12 -8.23
CA GLY A 207 5.59 -2.03 -9.44
C GLY A 207 5.18 -0.90 -10.40
N SER A 208 5.04 0.34 -9.91
CA SER A 208 4.64 1.47 -10.76
C SER A 208 5.75 2.50 -11.00
N LYS A 209 5.65 3.21 -12.13
CA LYS A 209 6.30 4.51 -12.32
C LYS A 209 5.66 5.53 -11.40
N TYR A 210 6.48 6.36 -10.77
CA TYR A 210 6.01 7.44 -9.94
C TYR A 210 6.99 8.60 -9.92
N ASN A 211 6.47 9.77 -9.54
CA ASN A 211 7.23 10.96 -9.26
C ASN A 211 6.88 11.48 -7.86
N ALA A 212 7.89 11.81 -7.06
CA ALA A 212 7.71 12.43 -5.75
C ALA A 212 7.90 13.95 -5.87
N GLN A 213 6.81 14.70 -5.78
CA GLN A 213 6.83 16.15 -5.90
C GLN A 213 5.59 16.78 -5.25
N ARG A 214 5.68 18.08 -4.93
CA ARG A 214 4.47 18.87 -4.65
C ARG A 214 3.65 19.01 -5.92
N ILE A 215 2.34 19.02 -5.78
CA ILE A 215 1.41 19.26 -6.89
C ILE A 215 0.60 20.53 -6.63
N VAL A 216 0.26 21.18 -7.73
CA VAL A 216 -0.85 22.13 -7.80
C VAL A 216 -1.90 21.42 -8.63
N LEU A 217 -3.11 21.29 -8.08
CA LEU A 217 -4.29 20.75 -8.75
C LEU A 217 -5.03 21.89 -9.46
#